data_AF-A0A6M5Z080-F1
#
_entry.id   AF-A0A6M5Z080-F1
#
_cell.length_a   1.000
_cell.length_b   1.000
_cell.length_c   1.000
_cell.angle_alpha   90.00
_cell.angle_beta   90.00
_cell.angle_gamma   90.00
#
_symmetry.space_group_name_H-M   'P 1'
#
loop_
_entity.id
_entity.type
_entity.pdbx_description
1 polymer ?
#
loop_
_entity_poly.entity_id
_entity_poly.type
_entity_poly.pdbx_seq_one_letter_code
_entity_poly.pdbx_strand_id
1 'polypeptide(L)'
;MGGSPVPELVLAIARHHIAGIPPVKGYRWRLAPGRRVSAGWYFDYEAERLPTNPPRPGSGFGYAPGFLVTDEESVRVVAWHELRAIHGLLPVGGQDAEPRAAPDRRT
;
A
#
# COMPACT_ATOMS: atom_id res chain seq x y z
N MET A 1 -6.57 18.94 10.57
CA MET A 1 -5.46 18.15 11.16
C MET A 1 -4.36 18.06 10.13
N GLY A 2 -3.29 18.85 10.28
CA GLY A 2 -2.12 18.77 9.40
C GLY A 2 -1.31 17.54 9.80
N GLY A 3 -1.25 16.54 8.91
CA GLY A 3 -0.35 15.41 9.11
C GLY A 3 1.09 15.90 9.11
N SER A 4 1.95 15.26 9.89
CA SER A 4 3.39 15.51 9.87
C SER A 4 3.90 15.45 8.41
N PRO A 5 4.86 16.29 8.02
CA PRO A 5 5.47 16.18 6.70
C PRO A 5 6.12 14.79 6.56
N VAL A 6 6.05 14.22 5.35
CA VAL A 6 6.72 12.95 5.03
C VAL A 6 8.24 13.18 5.17
N PRO A 7 8.98 12.35 5.91
CA PRO A 7 10.44 12.46 6.00
C PRO A 7 11.11 12.39 4.63
N GLU A 8 12.20 13.14 4.44
CA GLU A 8 12.92 13.20 3.16
C GLU A 8 13.42 11.83 2.69
N LEU A 9 13.95 11.02 3.60
CA LEU A 9 14.42 9.67 3.31
C LEU A 9 13.28 8.77 2.79
N VAL A 10 12.11 8.85 3.42
CA VAL A 10 10.91 8.12 2.98
C VAL A 10 10.49 8.56 1.57
N LEU A 11 10.53 9.87 1.29
CA LEU A 11 10.25 10.39 -0.06
C LEU A 11 11.27 9.90 -1.07
N ALA A 12 12.56 9.84 -0.73
CA ALA A 12 13.61 9.35 -1.61
C ALA A 12 13.39 7.86 -1.98
N ILE A 13 13.11 7.02 -0.99
CA ILE A 13 12.79 5.59 -1.18
C ILE A 13 11.55 5.43 -2.05
N ALA A 14 10.48 6.17 -1.75
CA ALA A 14 9.24 6.10 -2.50
C ALA A 14 9.39 6.55 -3.97
N ARG A 15 10.18 7.60 -4.21
CA ARG A 15 10.52 8.06 -5.57
C ARG A 15 11.33 7.01 -6.33
N HIS A 16 12.33 6.42 -5.67
CA HIS A 16 13.15 5.38 -6.28
C HIS A 16 12.30 4.16 -6.69
N HIS A 17 11.41 3.70 -5.80
CA HIS A 17 10.47 2.62 -6.08
C HIS A 17 9.60 2.91 -7.31
N ILE A 18 8.92 4.05 -7.33
CA ILE A 18 8.06 4.46 -8.45
C ILE A 18 8.83 4.56 -9.77
N ALA A 19 10.05 5.10 -9.75
CA ALA A 19 10.89 5.21 -10.93
C ALA A 19 11.32 3.85 -11.50
N GLY A 20 11.35 2.80 -10.67
CA GLY A 20 11.65 1.43 -11.08
C GLY A 20 10.49 0.69 -11.75
N ILE A 21 9.26 1.23 -11.71
CA ILE A 21 8.09 0.56 -12.28
C ILE A 21 8.01 0.86 -13.78
N PRO A 22 7.93 -0.17 -14.64
CA PRO A 22 7.75 0.03 -16.07
C PRO A 22 6.53 0.93 -16.36
N PRO A 23 6.67 1.95 -17.21
CA PRO A 23 5.57 2.82 -17.55
C PRO A 23 4.53 2.06 -18.37
N VAL A 24 3.26 2.31 -18.11
CA VAL A 24 2.17 1.80 -18.96
C VAL A 24 1.97 2.75 -20.14
N LYS A 25 1.79 2.19 -21.35
CA LYS A 25 1.61 2.98 -22.57
C LYS A 25 0.52 4.04 -22.39
N GLY A 26 0.90 5.30 -22.58
CA GLY A 26 -0.03 6.43 -22.44
C GLY A 26 -0.23 6.93 -21.01
N TYR A 27 0.57 6.47 -20.06
CA TYR A 27 0.57 6.92 -18.67
C TYR A 27 2.00 7.15 -18.17
N ARG A 28 2.14 7.97 -17.13
CA ARG A 28 3.36 8.09 -16.33
C ARG A 28 3.03 7.85 -14.86
N TRP A 29 3.91 7.16 -14.14
CA TRP A 29 3.74 7.02 -12.69
C TRP A 29 3.96 8.36 -12.00
N ARG A 30 3.19 8.60 -10.95
CA ARG A 30 3.28 9.77 -10.08
C ARG A 30 3.33 9.29 -8.64
N LEU A 31 4.13 9.97 -7.83
CA LEU A 31 4.13 9.73 -6.39
C LEU A 31 2.93 10.44 -5.75
N ALA A 32 2.03 9.66 -5.17
CA ALA A 32 0.90 10.15 -4.39
C ALA A 32 1.37 10.83 -3.08
N PRO A 33 0.53 11.67 -2.45
CA PRO A 33 0.78 12.13 -1.09
C PRO A 33 0.88 10.95 -0.11
N GLY A 34 1.95 10.94 0.71
CA GLY A 34 2.14 9.90 1.72
C GLY A 34 1.16 10.04 2.89
N ARG A 35 0.71 8.91 3.42
CA ARG A 35 -0.10 8.81 4.65
C ARG A 35 0.66 8.04 5.73
N ARG A 36 0.79 8.62 6.92
CA ARG A 36 1.37 7.90 8.07
C ARG A 36 0.40 6.80 8.51
N VAL A 37 0.92 5.60 8.68
CA VAL A 37 0.23 4.42 9.23
C VAL A 37 1.08 3.80 10.34
N SER A 38 0.56 2.81 11.07
CA SER A 38 1.26 2.20 12.20
C SER A 38 2.61 1.58 11.82
N ALA A 39 2.70 1.03 10.61
CA ALA A 39 3.89 0.31 10.12
C ALA A 39 4.81 1.16 9.22
N GLY A 40 4.57 2.46 9.08
CA GLY A 40 5.38 3.34 8.22
C GLY A 40 4.58 4.40 7.46
N TRP A 41 4.96 4.63 6.21
CA TRP A 41 4.31 5.58 5.31
C TRP A 41 3.74 4.89 4.07
N TYR A 42 2.43 4.97 3.92
CA TYR A 42 1.70 4.38 2.82
C TYR A 42 1.53 5.39 1.67
N PHE A 43 1.68 4.94 0.43
CA PHE A 43 1.51 5.71 -0.79
C PHE A 43 0.59 4.94 -1.76
N ASP A 44 -0.43 5.61 -2.28
CA ASP A 44 -1.24 5.06 -3.35
C ASP A 44 -0.41 5.01 -4.66
N TYR A 45 -0.65 3.99 -5.50
CA TYR A 45 -0.13 4.02 -6.86
C TYR A 45 -0.95 4.98 -7.72
N GLU A 46 -0.35 6.11 -8.09
CA GLU A 46 -0.96 7.06 -9.01
C GLU A 46 -0.32 6.99 -10.38
N ALA A 47 -1.14 6.98 -11.42
CA ALA A 47 -0.71 7.11 -12.80
C ALA A 47 -1.40 8.32 -13.42
N GLU A 48 -0.61 9.21 -14.00
CA GLU A 48 -1.10 10.34 -14.77
C GLU A 48 -1.20 9.96 -16.24
N ARG A 49 -2.36 10.21 -16.83
CA ARG A 49 -2.64 9.96 -18.24
C ARG A 49 -1.93 10.99 -19.10
N LEU A 50 -1.24 10.52 -20.13
CA LEU A 50 -0.58 11.38 -21.12
C LEU A 50 -1.59 11.81 -22.20
N PRO A 51 -1.41 13.00 -22.83
CA PRO A 51 -2.28 13.47 -23.91
C PRO A 51 -2.43 12.50 -25.09
N THR A 52 -1.44 11.61 -25.28
CA THR A 52 -1.42 10.58 -26.32
C THR A 52 -2.41 9.44 -26.08
N ASN A 53 -3.10 9.39 -24.94
CA ASN A 53 -4.03 8.32 -24.57
C ASN A 53 -5.36 8.87 -24.04
N PRO A 54 -6.22 9.44 -24.91
CA PRO A 54 -7.48 10.05 -24.50
C PRO A 54 -8.42 9.04 -23.82
N PRO A 55 -9.27 9.49 -22.89
CA PRO A 55 -10.20 8.61 -22.17
C PRO A 55 -11.18 7.94 -23.13
N ARG A 56 -11.35 6.63 -22.97
CA ARG A 56 -12.41 5.83 -23.61
C ARG A 56 -13.30 5.20 -22.53
N PRO A 57 -14.56 4.83 -22.84
CA PRO A 57 -15.39 4.08 -21.91
C PRO A 57 -14.64 2.84 -21.39
N GLY A 58 -14.64 2.63 -20.07
CA GLY A 58 -13.93 1.52 -19.42
C GLY A 58 -12.41 1.68 -19.27
N SER A 59 -11.81 2.81 -19.66
CA SER A 59 -10.34 3.02 -19.56
C SER A 59 -9.83 3.42 -18.15
N GLY A 60 -10.56 3.04 -17.10
CA GLY A 60 -10.13 3.23 -15.71
C GLY A 60 -8.90 2.38 -15.43
N PHE A 61 -7.81 3.02 -15.03
CA PHE A 61 -6.55 2.36 -14.71
C PHE A 61 -6.34 2.42 -13.20
N GLY A 62 -6.24 1.26 -12.55
CA GLY A 62 -6.02 1.16 -11.11
C GLY A 62 -5.02 0.05 -10.81
N TYR A 63 -3.87 0.40 -10.24
CA TYR A 63 -2.93 -0.56 -9.69
C TYR A 63 -3.16 -0.64 -8.18
N ALA A 64 -3.65 -1.80 -7.78
CA ALA A 64 -3.91 -2.19 -6.42
C ALA A 64 -2.74 -1.96 -5.48
N PRO A 65 -3.04 -1.67 -4.21
CA PRO A 65 -3.57 -0.37 -3.79
C PRO A 65 -2.45 0.65 -3.63
N GLY A 66 -1.23 0.21 -3.42
CA GLY A 66 -0.12 1.10 -3.16
C GLY A 66 1.09 0.35 -2.65
N PHE A 67 1.94 1.08 -1.96
CA PHE A 67 3.10 0.53 -1.29
C PHE A 67 3.35 1.24 0.04
N LEU A 68 3.96 0.51 0.95
CA LEU A 68 4.39 0.97 2.26
C LEU A 68 5.90 1.11 2.25
N VAL A 69 6.40 2.28 2.64
CA VAL A 69 7.78 2.43 3.11
C VAL A 69 7.77 2.17 4.61
N THR A 70 8.38 1.07 5.05
CA THR A 70 8.41 0.67 6.46
C THR A 70 9.34 1.58 7.27
N ASP A 71 9.22 1.55 8.59
CA ASP A 71 10.14 2.26 9.47
C ASP A 71 11.59 1.70 9.42
N GLU A 72 11.75 0.49 8.86
CA GLU A 72 13.04 -0.14 8.54
C GLU A 72 13.54 0.21 7.12
N GLU A 73 12.97 1.26 6.50
CA GLU A 73 13.40 1.77 5.20
C GLU A 73 13.22 0.79 4.02
N SER A 74 12.37 -0.22 4.19
CA SER A 74 12.05 -1.19 3.14
C SER A 74 10.76 -0.84 2.41
N VAL A 75 10.61 -1.30 1.16
CA VAL A 75 9.37 -1.11 0.38
C VAL A 75 8.58 -2.42 0.33
N ARG A 76 7.30 -2.33 0.67
CA ARG A 76 6.35 -3.44 0.55
C ARG A 76 5.16 -3.04 -0.30
N VAL A 77 4.89 -3.79 -1.37
CA VAL A 77 3.65 -3.64 -2.13
C VAL A 77 2.49 -4.11 -1.26
N VAL A 78 1.44 -3.31 -1.21
CA VAL A 78 0.21 -3.62 -0.48
C VAL A 78 -0.80 -4.11 -1.50
N ALA A 79 -1.45 -5.25 -1.25
CA ALA A 79 -2.55 -5.76 -2.07
C ALA A 79 -3.92 -5.24 -1.60
N TRP A 80 -4.94 -5.25 -2.48
CA TRP A 80 -6.27 -4.65 -2.19
C TRP A 80 -6.90 -5.20 -0.91
N HIS A 81 -6.72 -6.50 -0.66
CA HIS A 81 -7.27 -7.18 0.50
C HIS A 81 -6.60 -6.76 1.82
N GLU A 82 -5.40 -6.18 1.77
CA GLU A 82 -4.65 -5.72 2.95
C GLU A 82 -4.97 -4.27 3.33
N LEU A 83 -5.59 -3.50 2.42
CA LEU A 83 -5.82 -2.06 2.61
C LEU A 83 -6.61 -1.74 3.89
N ARG A 84 -7.58 -2.59 4.24
CA ARG A 84 -8.38 -2.42 5.48
C ARG A 84 -7.54 -2.54 6.74
N ALA A 85 -6.58 -3.46 6.76
CA ALA A 85 -5.68 -3.66 7.90
C ALA A 85 -4.71 -2.48 8.04
N ILE A 86 -4.19 -1.96 6.92
CA ILE A 86 -3.25 -0.83 6.91
C ILE A 86 -3.91 0.48 7.33
N HIS A 87 -5.16 0.71 6.93
CA HIS A 87 -5.93 1.89 7.33
C HIS A 87 -6.51 1.80 8.75
N GLY A 88 -6.23 0.73 9.49
CA GLY A 88 -6.71 0.56 10.87
C GLY A 88 -8.23 0.34 10.98
N LEU A 89 -8.88 -0.12 9.91
CA LEU A 89 -10.33 -0.36 9.87
C LEU A 89 -10.72 -1.81 10.20
N LEU A 90 -9.75 -2.66 10.54
CA LEU A 90 -10.00 -3.96 11.18
C LEU A 90 -9.34 -3.95 12.56
N PRO A 91 -10.04 -4.39 13.62
CA PRO A 91 -9.40 -4.59 14.90
C PRO A 91 -8.29 -5.62 14.73
N VAL A 92 -7.15 -5.36 15.37
CA VAL A 92 -6.10 -6.37 15.59
C VAL A 92 -6.68 -7.42 16.54
N GLY A 93 -7.47 -8.35 16.01
CA GLY A 93 -7.71 -9.67 16.62
C GLY A 93 -6.78 -10.63 15.90
N GLY A 94 -5.63 -10.99 16.47
CA GLY A 94 -5.61 -11.89 17.63
C GLY A 94 -5.51 -13.32 17.10
N GLN A 95 -4.40 -13.65 16.42
CA GLN A 95 -4.02 -15.05 16.18
C GLN A 95 -3.11 -15.51 17.31
N ASP A 96 -3.63 -15.48 18.54
CA ASP A 96 -3.32 -16.51 19.50
C ASP A 96 -4.30 -17.64 19.20
N ALA A 97 -3.95 -18.44 18.19
CA ALA A 97 -4.53 -19.77 18.05
C ALA A 97 -3.93 -20.62 19.17
N GLU A 98 -4.52 -20.50 20.37
CA GLU A 98 -4.34 -21.46 21.44
C GLU A 98 -4.62 -22.86 20.86
N PRO A 99 -3.69 -23.83 20.97
CA PRO A 99 -3.98 -25.18 20.52
C PRO A 99 -5.09 -25.72 21.40
N ARG A 100 -6.28 -25.94 20.83
CA ARG A 100 -7.37 -26.67 21.48
C ARG A 100 -6.82 -28.00 21.99
N ALA A 101 -6.67 -28.11 23.30
CA ALA A 101 -6.41 -29.37 23.96
C ALA A 101 -7.51 -30.37 23.54
N ALA A 102 -7.08 -31.53 23.07
CA ALA A 102 -7.97 -32.62 22.69
C ALA A 102 -8.79 -33.08 23.93
N PRO A 103 -10.08 -33.42 23.78
CA PRO A 103 -10.84 -33.98 24.88
C PRO A 103 -10.28 -35.36 25.23
N ASP A 104 -9.86 -35.49 26.48
CA ASP A 104 -9.41 -36.71 27.13
C ASP A 104 -10.52 -37.78 27.04
N ARG A 105 -10.33 -38.79 26.21
CA ARG A 105 -11.23 -39.95 26.16
C ARG A 105 -10.84 -40.90 27.29
N ARG A 106 -11.43 -40.72 28.45
CA ARG A 106 -11.62 -41.82 29.41
C ARG A 106 -12.90 -42.56 29.09
N THR A 107 -12.77 -43.82 28.69
CA THR A 107 -13.70 -44.89 29.04
C THR A 107 -12.95 -46.20 29.07
#